data_AF-A0A859QN21-F1
#
_entry.id   AF-A0A859QN21-F1
#
_cell.length_a   1.000
_cell.length_b   1.000
_cell.length_c   1.000
_cell.angle_alpha   90.00
_cell.angle_beta   90.00
_cell.angle_gamma   90.00
#
_symmetry.space_group_name_H-M   'P 1'
#
loop_
_entity.id
_entity.type
_entity.pdbx_description
1 polymer ?
#
loop_
_entity_poly.entity_id
_entity_poly.type
_entity_poly.pdbx_seq_one_letter_code
_entity_poly.pdbx_strand_id
1 'polypeptide(L)'
;MNIDLGPRKVDAEYAIEYLQENPEAGLCCEDQRCWITPNANETDEEVLLLDAVEAERLKDDPRLRLVSGIAHAGRSLWTVRRMT
;
A
#
# COMPACT_ATOMS: atom_id res chain seq x y z
N MET A 1 16.74 -19.72 8.28
CA MET A 1 15.49 -20.34 7.78
C MET A 1 14.74 -19.21 7.10
N ASN A 2 14.90 -19.04 5.79
CA ASN A 2 14.26 -17.95 5.06
C ASN A 2 12.86 -18.44 4.71
N ILE A 3 11.90 -18.18 5.58
CA ILE A 3 10.50 -18.47 5.24
C ILE A 3 10.07 -17.32 4.34
N ASP A 4 10.15 -17.57 3.04
CA ASP A 4 9.51 -16.72 2.04
C ASP A 4 8.00 -16.97 2.14
N LEU A 5 7.42 -16.48 3.25
CA LEU A 5 5.98 -16.34 3.39
C LEU A 5 5.65 -15.18 2.46
N GLY A 6 5.22 -15.49 1.24
CA GLY A 6 4.71 -14.50 0.33
C GLY A 6 3.72 -13.53 1.02
N PRO A 7 3.43 -12.39 0.38
CA PRO A 7 2.79 -11.25 1.00
C PRO A 7 1.59 -11.63 1.89
N ARG A 8 1.63 -11.13 3.13
CA ARG A 8 0.60 -11.45 4.13
C ARG A 8 -0.68 -10.70 3.78
N LYS A 9 -1.81 -11.41 3.74
CA LYS A 9 -3.13 -10.76 3.67
C LYS A 9 -3.44 -10.05 4.99
N VAL A 10 -3.80 -8.77 4.90
CA VAL A 10 -4.07 -7.91 6.06
C VAL A 10 -5.32 -7.06 5.83
N ASP A 11 -5.87 -6.52 6.91
CA ASP A 11 -6.94 -5.53 6.85
C ASP A 11 -6.41 -4.11 6.60
N ALA A 12 -7.33 -3.17 6.36
CA ALA A 12 -6.99 -1.79 6.09
C ALA A 12 -6.31 -1.10 7.28
N GLU A 13 -6.68 -1.43 8.53
CA GLU A 13 -6.09 -0.78 9.71
C GLU A 13 -4.63 -1.16 9.88
N TYR A 14 -4.30 -2.45 9.75
CA TYR A 14 -2.92 -2.92 9.80
C TYR A 14 -2.09 -2.37 8.63
N ALA A 15 -2.68 -2.25 7.45
CA ALA A 15 -2.03 -1.61 6.30
C ALA A 15 -1.66 -0.15 6.58
N ILE A 16 -2.53 0.60 7.29
CA ILE A 16 -2.26 1.99 7.68
C ILE A 16 -1.14 2.06 8.73
N GLU A 17 -1.19 1.21 9.76
CA GLU A 17 -0.13 1.11 10.76
C GLU A 17 1.22 0.85 10.09
N TYR A 18 1.28 -0.09 9.15
CA TYR A 18 2.49 -0.37 8.39
C TYR A 18 3.00 0.83 7.59
N LEU A 19 2.12 1.52 6.86
CA LEU A 19 2.49 2.72 6.09
C LEU A 19 2.88 3.91 6.98
N GLN A 20 2.40 3.95 8.23
CA GLN A 20 2.81 4.94 9.23
C GLN A 20 4.22 4.66 9.76
N GLU A 21 4.54 3.39 10.01
CA GLU A 21 5.85 2.94 10.48
C GLU A 21 6.92 2.99 9.37
N ASN A 22 6.51 2.88 8.10
CA ASN A 22 7.39 2.85 6.93
C ASN A 22 7.01 3.97 5.94
N PRO A 23 7.45 5.22 6.15
CA PRO A 23 7.08 6.37 5.31
C PRO A 23 7.52 6.27 3.84
N GLU A 24 8.52 5.44 3.57
CA GLU A 24 8.99 5.09 2.24
C GLU A 24 8.06 4.12 1.53
N ALA A 25 7.24 3.35 2.25
CA ALA A 25 6.36 2.34 1.69
C ALA A 25 5.22 2.99 0.88
N GLY A 26 4.65 2.21 -0.02
CA GLY A 26 3.61 2.67 -0.91
C GLY A 26 2.49 1.65 -1.06
N LEU A 27 1.24 2.13 -1.11
CA LEU A 27 0.12 1.28 -1.53
C LEU A 27 0.05 1.30 -3.05
N CYS A 28 0.14 0.14 -3.71
CA CYS A 28 -0.13 -0.03 -5.13
C CYS A 28 -1.49 -0.68 -5.32
N CYS A 29 -2.24 -0.21 -6.31
CA CYS A 29 -3.47 -0.88 -6.77
C CYS A 29 -3.44 -1.05 -8.28
N GLU A 30 -3.69 -2.28 -8.73
CA GLU A 30 -3.84 -2.67 -10.12
C GLU A 30 -5.11 -3.52 -10.24
N ASP A 31 -6.05 -3.08 -11.06
CA ASP A 31 -7.40 -3.64 -11.20
C ASP A 31 -8.13 -3.81 -9.85
N GLN A 32 -8.25 -5.05 -9.36
CA GLN A 32 -8.94 -5.42 -8.12
C GLN A 32 -7.98 -5.87 -7.01
N ARG A 33 -6.68 -5.75 -7.24
CA ARG A 33 -5.65 -6.16 -6.30
C ARG A 33 -4.93 -4.94 -5.79
N CYS A 34 -4.80 -4.83 -4.48
CA CYS A 34 -3.94 -3.84 -3.86
C CYS A 34 -2.92 -4.51 -2.95
N TRP A 35 -1.71 -3.97 -2.93
CA TRP A 35 -0.61 -4.45 -2.13
C TRP A 35 0.22 -3.28 -1.62
N ILE A 36 0.94 -3.50 -0.53
CA ILE A 36 1.94 -2.55 -0.05
C ILE A 36 3.32 -2.98 -0.54
N THR A 37 4.04 -2.02 -1.12
CA THR A 37 5.43 -2.12 -1.53
C THR A 37 6.31 -1.53 -0.42
N PRO A 38 7.55 -2.02 -0.24
CA PRO A 38 8.44 -1.47 0.78
C PRO A 38 8.94 -0.07 0.41
N ASN A 39 8.91 0.29 -0.87
CA ASN A 39 9.26 1.61 -1.38
C ASN A 39 8.21 2.08 -2.40
N ALA A 40 7.72 3.30 -2.23
CA ALA A 40 6.78 4.00 -3.08
C ALA A 40 7.20 4.08 -4.55
N ASN A 41 8.52 4.04 -4.82
CA ASN A 41 9.07 4.06 -6.18
C ASN A 41 9.23 2.65 -6.77
N GLU A 42 9.09 1.60 -5.97
CA GLU A 42 9.19 0.21 -6.38
C GLU A 42 7.80 -0.40 -6.37
N THR A 43 7.39 -1.02 -7.47
CA THR A 43 6.02 -1.54 -7.61
C THR A 43 5.94 -3.04 -7.84
N ASP A 44 7.09 -3.71 -7.94
CA ASP A 44 7.21 -5.14 -8.21
C ASP A 44 7.31 -5.99 -6.93
N GLU A 45 7.64 -5.38 -5.79
CA GLU A 45 7.69 -6.07 -4.50
C GLU A 45 6.37 -5.94 -3.74
N GLU A 46 5.93 -7.06 -3.17
CA GLU A 46 4.70 -7.14 -2.39
C GLU A 46 5.01 -7.62 -0.98
N VAL A 47 4.83 -6.74 0.02
CA VAL A 47 5.03 -7.10 1.44
C VAL A 47 3.71 -7.47 2.09
N LEU A 48 2.65 -6.74 1.77
CA LEU A 48 1.30 -6.97 2.30
C LEU A 48 0.29 -6.98 1.14
N LEU A 49 -0.75 -7.80 1.27
CA LEU A 49 -1.85 -7.88 0.32
C LEU A 49 -3.16 -7.47 0.97
N LEU A 50 -3.97 -6.72 0.23
CA LEU A 50 -5.33 -6.37 0.60
C LEU A 50 -6.30 -7.00 -0.40
N ASP A 51 -7.44 -7.47 0.11
CA ASP A 51 -8.56 -7.79 -0.78
C ASP A 51 -9.24 -6.52 -1.27
N ALA A 52 -10.15 -6.66 -2.23
CA ALA A 52 -10.84 -5.54 -2.84
C ALA A 52 -11.65 -4.70 -1.83
N VAL A 53 -12.21 -5.30 -0.79
CA VAL A 53 -13.02 -4.57 0.20
C VAL A 53 -12.14 -3.71 1.10
N GLU A 54 -11.07 -4.30 1.62
CA GLU A 54 -10.11 -3.60 2.47
C GLU A 54 -9.34 -2.54 1.68
N ALA A 55 -9.03 -2.80 0.41
CA ALA A 55 -8.44 -1.83 -0.49
C ALA A 55 -9.33 -0.59 -0.72
N GLU A 56 -10.63 -0.77 -0.96
CA GLU A 56 -11.55 0.36 -1.13
C GLU A 56 -11.68 1.17 0.17
N ARG A 57 -11.76 0.49 1.33
CA ARG A 57 -11.74 1.15 2.64
C ARG A 57 -10.50 1.99 2.85
N LEU A 58 -9.35 1.48 2.42
CA LEU A 58 -8.06 2.16 2.52
C LEU A 58 -8.01 3.41 1.63
N LYS A 59 -8.55 3.36 0.41
CA LYS A 59 -8.61 4.53 -0.49
C LYS A 59 -9.43 5.69 0.06
N ASP A 60 -10.49 5.38 0.82
CA ASP A 60 -11.36 6.37 1.44
C ASP A 60 -10.84 6.89 2.79
N ASP A 61 -9.75 6.32 3.32
CA ASP A 61 -9.23 6.72 4.64
C ASP A 61 -8.57 8.12 4.57
N PRO A 62 -8.99 9.08 5.40
CA PRO A 62 -8.47 10.45 5.38
C PRO A 62 -6.99 10.56 5.80
N ARG A 63 -6.42 9.50 6.39
CA ARG A 63 -4.99 9.40 6.72
C ARG A 63 -4.14 9.16 5.49
N LEU A 64 -4.72 8.75 4.36
CA LEU A 64 -3.99 8.48 3.13
C LEU A 64 -4.12 9.62 2.11
N ARG A 65 -3.07 9.78 1.30
CA ARG A 65 -3.02 10.77 0.22
C ARG A 65 -2.47 10.11 -1.04
N LEU A 66 -3.17 10.33 -2.15
CA LEU A 66 -2.67 9.95 -3.47
C LEU A 66 -1.42 10.75 -3.81
N VAL A 67 -0.35 10.06 -4.19
CA VAL A 67 0.88 10.65 -4.70
C VAL A 67 0.80 10.69 -6.23
N SER A 68 0.76 11.89 -6.79
CA SER A 68 0.85 12.09 -8.23
C SER A 68 2.32 12.00 -8.69
N GLY A 69 2.55 11.41 -9.87
CA GLY A 69 3.86 11.44 -10.52
C GLY A 69 4.73 10.19 -10.34
N ILE A 70 4.18 9.09 -9.83
CA ILE A 70 4.90 7.81 -9.77
C ILE A 70 4.75 7.08 -11.10
N ALA A 71 5.85 6.50 -11.57
CA ALA A 71 6.17 6.27 -12.98
C ALA A 71 5.45 5.08 -13.66
N HIS A 72 4.33 4.59 -13.13
CA HIS A 72 3.70 3.36 -13.63
C HIS A 72 2.29 3.59 -14.14
N ALA A 73 2.11 3.46 -15.45
CA ALA A 73 0.80 3.57 -16.10
C ALA A 73 -0.17 2.52 -15.54
N GLY A 74 -1.37 2.95 -15.16
CA GLY A 74 -2.41 2.06 -14.59
C GLY A 74 -2.31 1.81 -13.09
N ARG A 75 -1.24 2.26 -12.42
CA ARG A 75 -1.07 2.14 -10.97
C ARG A 75 -1.28 3.49 -10.30
N SER A 76 -1.93 3.46 -9.15
CA SER A 76 -2.04 4.62 -8.25
C SER A 76 -1.22 4.32 -7.01
N LEU A 77 -0.46 5.30 -6.51
CA LEU A 77 0.24 5.16 -5.24
C LEU A 77 -0.34 6.08 -4.18
N TRP A 78 -0.52 5.55 -2.98
CA TRP A 78 -0.92 6.33 -1.80
C TRP A 78 0.14 6.24 -0.72
N THR A 79 0.35 7.36 -0.01
CA THR A 79 1.21 7.44 1.17
C THR A 79 0.44 8.04 2.34
N VAL A 80 0.92 7.81 3.55
CA VAL A 80 0.31 8.38 4.75
C VAL A 80 0.55 9.88 4.80
N ARG A 81 -0.53 10.63 4.97
CA ARG A 81 -0.49 12.04 5.31
C ARG A 81 0.02 12.17 6.74
N ARG A 82 1.17 12.83 6.93
CA ARG A 82 1.56 13.29 8.28
C ARG A 82 0.46 14.20 8.83
N MET A 83 -0.20 13.76 9.90
CA MET A 83 -1.04 14.63 10.71
C MET A 83 -0.12 15.42 11.65
N THR A 84 0.20 16.65 11.26
CA THR A 84 0.79 17.66 12.15
C THR A 84 -0.29 18.34 12.97
#